data_AF-A0A8I6XHS3-F1
#
_entry.id   AF-A0A8I6XHS3-F1
#
_cell.length_a   1.000
_cell.length_b   1.000
_cell.length_c   1.000
_cell.angle_alpha   90.00
_cell.angle_beta   90.00
_cell.angle_gamma   90.00
#
_symmetry.space_group_name_H-M   'P 1'
#
loop_
_entity.id
_entity.type
_entity.pdbx_description
1 polymer ?
#
loop_
_entity_poly.entity_id
_entity_poly.type
_entity_poly.pdbx_seq_one_letter_code
_entity_poly.pdbx_strand_id
1 'polypeptide(L)'
;MEFSTPLPLPLPCLVVDHDGAGGEPCTTLLHISKGEHEQYQHQHHACDDDHLLRNRRRWMTPHGWVLSCDPFTLATFLWNPQTSEKIHLPPLTPEQEIPLLSSCSLSGKPATGNAAGFTVVAVEPEDPTVWYCHVGGDAGTRGWARHEYDVGSVTFPGTNGRSSKQIPNFITRLTAVGGKFYFFQSYHELGVLDFSPGPVFSTVSVPGIERPPRTNIIVPFFIELGGELYLISAFLHYKVGDGSRVHGCGVYKMDFARKRWRKVHDIGDRAFLMCPQYFGGWCSATASGLRPNCVYWMGLCDDNLLRIFDINGNGDTHEVHDPCKDITGSNRNAVWMLSTEP
;
A
#
# COMPACT_ATOMS: atom_id res chain seq x y z
N MET A 1 -2.05 39.98 -10.08
CA MET A 1 -2.69 38.65 -10.06
C MET A 1 -2.29 38.04 -8.73
N GLU A 2 -3.22 38.03 -7.78
CA GLU A 2 -3.04 37.30 -6.53
C GLU A 2 -2.98 35.82 -6.91
N PHE A 3 -1.83 35.19 -6.67
CA PHE A 3 -1.71 33.75 -6.77
C PHE A 3 -2.57 33.19 -5.64
N SER A 4 -3.72 32.60 -5.98
CA SER A 4 -4.45 31.75 -5.04
C SER A 4 -3.46 30.74 -4.50
N THR A 5 -3.16 30.83 -3.20
CA THR A 5 -2.50 29.78 -2.46
C THR A 5 -3.22 28.46 -2.79
N PRO A 6 -2.52 27.40 -3.24
CA PRO A 6 -3.18 26.13 -3.48
C PRO A 6 -3.86 25.72 -2.17
N LEU A 7 -5.18 25.51 -2.22
CA LEU A 7 -5.92 24.97 -1.09
C LEU A 7 -5.19 23.68 -0.64
N PRO A 8 -4.94 23.49 0.67
CA PRO A 8 -4.26 22.29 1.13
C PRO A 8 -5.05 21.07 0.65
N LEU A 9 -4.36 20.15 -0.01
CA LEU A 9 -4.95 18.90 -0.49
C LEU A 9 -5.60 18.18 0.70
N PRO A 10 -6.92 17.88 0.65
CA PRO A 10 -7.55 17.13 1.72
C PRO A 10 -7.04 15.69 1.66
N LEU A 11 -6.24 15.33 2.68
CA LEU A 11 -5.69 13.98 2.85
C LEU A 11 -6.47 13.25 3.96
N PRO A 12 -6.64 11.92 3.85
CA PRO A 12 -6.20 11.06 2.75
C PRO A 12 -7.05 11.24 1.48
N CYS A 13 -6.44 10.99 0.32
CA CYS A 13 -7.14 10.98 -0.96
C CYS A 13 -6.70 9.80 -1.83
N LEU A 14 -7.55 9.39 -2.77
CA LEU A 14 -7.19 8.44 -3.83
C LEU A 14 -6.56 9.20 -4.99
N VAL A 15 -5.34 8.82 -5.34
CA VAL A 15 -4.64 9.28 -6.55
C VAL A 15 -4.93 8.29 -7.66
N VAL A 16 -5.63 8.74 -8.69
CA VAL A 16 -6.04 7.91 -9.82
C VAL A 16 -5.33 8.34 -11.07
N ASP A 17 -4.55 7.42 -11.66
CA ASP A 17 -3.93 7.60 -12.96
C ASP A 17 -4.80 6.97 -14.03
N HIS A 18 -5.11 7.75 -15.08
CA HIS A 18 -6.04 7.35 -16.14
C HIS A 18 -5.67 7.98 -17.48
N ASP A 19 -6.32 7.49 -18.54
CA ASP A 19 -6.22 8.04 -19.88
C ASP A 19 -7.26 9.13 -20.09
N GLY A 20 -6.82 10.39 -20.25
CA GLY A 20 -7.73 11.50 -20.54
C GLY A 20 -8.47 11.32 -21.88
N ALA A 21 -9.43 12.21 -22.17
CA ALA A 21 -10.28 12.13 -23.37
C ALA A 21 -9.49 12.12 -24.71
N GLY A 22 -8.22 12.55 -24.71
CA GLY A 22 -7.31 12.49 -25.86
C GLY A 22 -6.29 11.33 -25.83
N GLY A 23 -6.38 10.41 -24.86
CA GLY A 23 -5.39 9.34 -24.63
C GLY A 23 -4.12 9.79 -23.89
N GLU A 24 -4.06 11.06 -23.48
CA GLU A 24 -2.94 11.59 -22.70
C GLU A 24 -3.00 11.12 -21.24
N PRO A 25 -1.87 10.77 -20.61
CA PRO A 25 -1.83 10.41 -19.20
C PRO A 25 -2.34 11.55 -18.30
N CYS A 26 -3.29 11.24 -17.44
CA CYS A 26 -3.91 12.18 -16.52
C CYS A 26 -3.91 11.62 -15.09
N THR A 27 -3.83 12.52 -14.11
CA THR A 27 -3.99 12.19 -12.69
C THR A 27 -5.16 12.97 -12.13
N THR A 28 -6.08 12.27 -11.47
CA THR A 28 -7.18 12.87 -10.69
C THR A 28 -6.99 12.55 -9.22
N LEU A 29 -7.20 13.54 -8.36
CA LEU A 29 -7.22 13.34 -6.90
C LEU A 29 -8.67 13.28 -6.44
N LEU A 30 -9.01 12.20 -5.73
CA LEU A 30 -10.36 11.95 -5.23
C LEU A 30 -10.35 12.01 -3.70
N HIS A 31 -11.04 12.99 -3.14
CA HIS A 31 -11.32 13.04 -1.72
C HIS A 31 -12.63 12.30 -1.43
N ILE A 32 -12.61 11.41 -0.43
CA ILE A 32 -13.75 10.59 -0.04
C ILE A 32 -14.13 10.96 1.38
N SER A 33 -15.39 11.32 1.60
CA SER A 33 -15.91 11.64 2.93
C SER A 33 -17.34 11.14 3.10
N LYS A 34 -17.76 10.90 4.34
CA LYS A 34 -19.12 10.54 4.73
C LYS A 34 -19.96 11.82 4.76
N GLY A 35 -20.98 11.89 3.91
CA GLY A 35 -21.95 12.99 3.87
C GLY A 35 -23.02 12.88 4.97
N GLU A 36 -23.84 13.93 5.09
CA GLU A 36 -24.85 14.11 6.15
C GLU A 36 -25.92 12.99 6.21
N HIS A 37 -26.21 12.34 5.08
CA HIS A 37 -27.20 11.26 4.97
C HIS A 37 -26.59 9.85 4.91
N GLU A 38 -25.37 9.68 5.44
CA GLU A 38 -24.59 8.44 5.33
C GLU A 38 -24.26 8.02 3.89
N GLN A 39 -24.41 8.94 2.94
CA GLN A 39 -23.95 8.77 1.57
C GLN A 39 -22.52 9.28 1.46
N TYR A 40 -21.63 8.48 0.86
CA TYR A 40 -20.27 8.92 0.59
C TYR A 40 -20.26 9.95 -0.54
N GLN A 41 -19.53 11.04 -0.31
CA GLN A 41 -19.29 12.10 -1.28
C GLN A 41 -17.89 11.96 -1.85
N HIS A 42 -17.78 12.17 -3.16
CA HIS A 42 -16.52 12.12 -3.91
C HIS A 42 -16.27 13.51 -4.50
N GLN A 43 -15.17 14.14 -4.09
CA GLN A 43 -14.73 15.41 -4.66
C GLN A 43 -13.54 15.17 -5.58
N HIS A 44 -13.69 15.55 -6.84
CA HIS A 44 -12.68 15.39 -7.87
C HIS A 44 -11.87 16.68 -7.98
N HIS A 45 -10.56 16.59 -7.78
CA HIS A 45 -9.64 17.68 -8.00
C HIS A 45 -8.78 17.33 -9.22
N ALA A 46 -8.93 18.13 -10.29
CA ALA A 46 -8.05 18.04 -11.44
C ALA A 46 -6.65 18.48 -11.03
N CYS A 47 -5.66 17.63 -11.24
CA CYS A 47 -4.26 17.98 -11.05
C CYS A 47 -3.76 18.73 -12.31
N ASP A 48 -4.17 19.99 -12.47
CA ASP A 48 -3.73 20.82 -13.59
C ASP A 48 -2.36 21.48 -13.37
N ASP A 49 -1.96 21.63 -12.11
CA ASP A 49 -0.70 22.24 -11.73
C ASP A 49 0.01 21.33 -10.72
N ASP A 50 1.07 20.63 -11.16
CA ASP A 50 2.33 20.55 -10.42
C ASP A 50 3.37 19.74 -11.23
N HIS A 51 4.57 20.29 -11.39
CA HIS A 51 5.75 19.59 -11.95
C HIS A 51 6.14 18.34 -11.13
N LEU A 52 5.51 18.12 -9.98
CA LEU A 52 5.75 17.01 -9.05
C LEU A 52 4.90 15.77 -9.34
N LEU A 53 3.69 15.93 -9.89
CA LEU A 53 2.78 14.81 -10.17
C LEU A 53 2.72 14.44 -11.67
N ARG A 54 2.99 15.40 -12.57
CA ARG A 54 3.11 15.12 -14.01
C ARG A 54 4.51 14.60 -14.36
N ASN A 55 4.57 13.52 -15.13
CA ASN A 55 5.79 12.91 -15.69
C ASN A 55 6.83 12.37 -14.70
N ARG A 56 6.56 12.29 -13.38
CA ARG A 56 7.46 11.65 -12.42
C ARG A 56 6.95 10.27 -12.02
N ARG A 57 7.88 9.34 -11.78
CA ARG A 57 7.53 8.07 -11.13
C ARG A 57 7.40 8.30 -9.64
N ARG A 58 6.33 7.76 -9.06
CA ARG A 58 5.95 8.02 -7.68
C ARG A 58 5.48 6.75 -6.99
N TRP A 59 5.80 6.64 -5.72
CA TRP A 59 5.37 5.53 -4.88
C TRP A 59 4.97 6.06 -3.50
N MET A 60 3.69 5.86 -3.18
CA MET A 60 3.10 6.27 -1.92
C MET A 60 3.62 5.38 -0.79
N THR A 61 3.87 5.97 0.38
CA THR A 61 4.32 5.23 1.56
C THR A 61 3.29 5.30 2.68
N PRO A 62 3.16 4.26 3.53
CA PRO A 62 2.23 4.27 4.66
C PRO A 62 2.45 5.41 5.67
N HIS A 63 3.64 6.04 5.64
CA HIS A 63 4.00 7.17 6.50
C HIS A 63 3.53 8.53 5.94
N GLY A 64 2.80 8.56 4.82
CA GLY A 64 2.32 9.79 4.17
C GLY A 64 3.36 10.51 3.31
N TRP A 65 4.58 10.01 3.23
CA TRP A 65 5.60 10.50 2.30
C TRP A 65 5.46 9.82 0.94
N VAL A 66 5.89 10.48 -0.12
CA VAL A 66 5.88 9.95 -1.49
C VAL A 66 7.31 9.87 -2.00
N LEU A 67 7.78 8.66 -2.31
CA LEU A 67 9.02 8.49 -3.05
C LEU A 67 8.80 8.99 -4.47
N SER A 68 9.63 9.91 -4.91
CA SER A 68 9.58 10.49 -6.26
C SER A 68 10.92 10.29 -6.96
N CYS A 69 10.86 9.92 -8.23
CA CYS A 69 12.01 9.84 -9.12
C CYS A 69 11.79 10.75 -10.33
N ASP A 70 12.75 11.64 -10.58
CA ASP A 70 12.81 12.41 -11.81
C ASP A 70 13.29 11.49 -12.96
N PRO A 71 12.53 11.37 -14.07
CA PRO A 71 12.87 10.41 -15.13
C PRO A 71 14.09 10.83 -15.97
N PHE A 72 14.50 12.11 -15.93
CA PHE A 72 15.59 12.62 -16.75
C PHE A 72 16.90 12.68 -15.98
N THR A 73 16.83 13.19 -14.75
CA THR A 73 18.02 13.38 -13.89
C THR A 73 18.28 12.18 -12.99
N LEU A 74 17.32 11.25 -12.86
CA LEU A 74 17.36 10.11 -11.93
C LEU A 74 17.50 10.51 -10.45
N ALA A 75 17.30 11.79 -10.15
CA ALA A 75 17.27 12.28 -8.79
C ALA A 75 16.07 11.70 -8.05
N THR A 76 16.32 11.13 -6.88
CA THR A 76 15.26 10.59 -6.02
C THR A 76 15.15 11.39 -4.73
N PHE A 77 13.92 11.53 -4.24
CA PHE A 77 13.62 12.22 -2.99
C PHE A 77 12.31 11.70 -2.40
N LEU A 78 12.16 11.79 -1.08
CA LEU A 78 10.86 11.69 -0.42
C LEU A 78 10.24 13.07 -0.35
N TRP A 79 8.97 13.19 -0.72
CA TRP A 79 8.20 14.41 -0.67
C TRP A 79 7.05 14.30 0.33
N ASN A 80 6.87 15.34 1.14
CA ASN A 80 5.73 15.49 2.03
C ASN A 80 4.64 16.30 1.31
N PRO A 81 3.46 15.70 1.02
CA PRO A 81 2.39 16.37 0.30
C PRO A 81 1.72 17.52 1.07
N GLN A 82 1.89 17.60 2.39
CA GLN A 82 1.27 18.64 3.22
C GLN A 82 2.19 19.83 3.43
N THR A 83 3.47 19.57 3.68
CA THR A 83 4.44 20.63 4.01
C THR A 83 5.30 21.05 2.82
N SER A 84 5.21 20.31 1.70
CA SER A 84 6.11 20.41 0.55
C SER A 84 7.59 20.15 0.86
N GLU A 85 7.89 19.61 2.04
CA GLU A 85 9.24 19.25 2.46
C GLU A 85 9.81 18.11 1.59
N LYS A 86 11.12 18.14 1.36
CA LYS A 86 11.83 17.12 0.60
C LYS A 86 13.02 16.58 1.38
N ILE A 87 13.15 15.26 1.42
CA ILE A 87 14.34 14.56 1.89
C ILE A 87 15.03 13.96 0.68
N HIS A 88 16.22 14.50 0.36
CA HIS A 88 17.01 14.00 -0.76
C HIS A 88 17.55 12.60 -0.47
N LEU A 89 17.42 11.73 -1.46
CA LEU A 89 17.95 10.38 -1.45
C LEU A 89 19.09 10.29 -2.48
N PRO A 90 19.93 9.24 -2.42
CA PRO A 90 20.88 8.98 -3.50
C PRO A 90 20.18 8.89 -4.86
N PRO A 91 20.74 9.45 -5.95
CA PRO A 91 20.16 9.27 -7.28
C PRO A 91 20.26 7.81 -7.72
N LEU A 92 19.36 7.37 -8.61
CA LEU A 92 19.51 6.11 -9.34
C LEU A 92 20.60 6.27 -10.41
N THR A 93 21.31 5.18 -10.74
CA THR A 93 22.18 5.16 -11.93
C THR A 93 21.36 4.84 -13.19
N PRO A 94 21.85 5.13 -14.40
CA PRO A 94 21.12 4.85 -15.64
C PRO A 94 20.74 3.38 -15.87
N GLU A 95 21.46 2.45 -15.22
CA GLU A 95 21.20 1.01 -15.26
C GLU A 95 20.18 0.57 -14.20
N GLN A 96 19.81 1.48 -13.28
CA GLN A 96 18.88 1.20 -12.19
C GLN A 96 17.51 1.75 -12.52
N GLU A 97 16.51 0.89 -12.35
CA GLU A 97 15.13 1.26 -12.57
C GLU A 97 14.24 0.65 -11.49
N ILE A 98 13.55 1.51 -10.73
CA ILE A 98 12.46 1.07 -9.87
C ILE A 98 11.19 1.00 -10.73
N PRO A 99 10.56 -0.17 -10.87
CA PRO A 99 9.36 -0.34 -11.66
C PRO A 99 8.18 0.47 -11.10
N LEU A 100 7.33 0.97 -12.00
CA LEU A 100 6.21 1.85 -11.64
C LEU A 100 5.19 1.18 -10.70
N LEU A 101 4.99 -0.13 -10.82
CA LEU A 101 4.04 -0.89 -10.00
C LEU A 101 4.61 -1.35 -8.65
N SER A 102 5.86 -0.98 -8.33
CA SER A 102 6.46 -1.32 -7.05
C SER A 102 5.67 -0.73 -5.88
N SER A 103 5.69 -1.40 -4.72
CA SER A 103 5.22 -0.78 -3.47
C SER A 103 6.41 -0.22 -2.70
N CYS A 104 6.23 0.91 -2.01
CA CYS A 104 7.30 1.58 -1.26
C CYS A 104 6.97 1.63 0.23
N SER A 105 7.97 1.32 1.06
CA SER A 105 7.86 1.34 2.52
C SER A 105 9.13 1.89 3.15
N LEU A 106 8.96 2.51 4.32
CA LEU A 106 10.03 3.18 5.07
C LEU A 106 10.18 2.49 6.42
N SER A 107 11.41 2.15 6.83
CA SER A 107 11.64 1.42 8.09
C SER A 107 11.27 2.22 9.35
N GLY A 108 11.10 3.54 9.21
CA GLY A 108 10.67 4.43 10.28
C GLY A 108 10.23 5.78 9.73
N LYS A 109 9.70 6.63 10.62
CA LYS A 109 9.20 7.97 10.28
C LYS A 109 10.34 8.85 9.75
N PRO A 110 10.23 9.40 8.54
CA PRO A 110 11.19 10.39 8.05
C PRO A 110 11.09 11.66 8.89
N ALA A 111 12.24 12.20 9.30
CA ALA A 111 12.33 13.54 9.87
C ALA A 111 13.55 14.25 9.30
N THR A 112 13.40 15.54 8.98
CA THR A 112 14.51 16.40 8.57
C THR A 112 15.56 16.45 9.67
N GLY A 113 16.80 16.11 9.33
CA GLY A 113 17.92 16.13 10.28
C GLY A 113 18.01 14.91 11.21
N ASN A 114 17.27 13.83 10.95
CA ASN A 114 17.35 12.61 11.75
C ASN A 114 18.78 12.05 11.82
N ALA A 115 19.37 12.05 13.01
CA ALA A 115 20.61 11.31 13.30
C ALA A 115 20.37 9.79 13.29
N ALA A 116 19.15 9.36 13.62
CA ALA A 116 18.69 7.98 13.48
C ALA A 116 18.26 7.77 12.02
N GLY A 117 19.13 7.18 11.20
CA GLY A 117 18.82 6.88 9.81
C GLY A 117 17.66 5.90 9.64
N PHE A 118 17.12 5.82 8.43
CA PHE A 118 16.07 4.86 8.06
C PHE A 118 16.34 4.27 6.68
N THR A 119 15.67 3.18 6.34
CA THR A 119 15.80 2.48 5.06
C THR A 119 14.54 2.71 4.23
N VAL A 120 14.72 3.12 2.98
CA VAL A 120 13.69 3.14 1.95
C VAL A 120 13.73 1.81 1.23
N VAL A 121 12.58 1.16 1.06
CA VAL A 121 12.47 -0.14 0.39
C VAL A 121 11.37 -0.09 -0.65
N ALA A 122 11.69 -0.48 -1.88
CA ALA A 122 10.73 -0.70 -2.94
C ALA A 122 10.75 -2.18 -3.37
N VAL A 123 9.56 -2.79 -3.43
CA VAL A 123 9.39 -4.19 -3.85
C VAL A 123 8.51 -4.25 -5.09
N GLU A 124 8.97 -4.95 -6.10
CA GLU A 124 8.28 -5.13 -7.37
C GLU A 124 7.26 -6.28 -7.27
N PRO A 125 6.03 -6.10 -7.79
CA PRO A 125 5.18 -7.24 -8.05
C PRO A 125 5.73 -8.03 -9.24
N GLU A 126 5.96 -9.32 -9.03
CA GLU A 126 6.33 -10.30 -10.08
C GLU A 126 7.83 -10.36 -10.44
N ASP A 127 8.70 -9.62 -9.76
CA ASP A 127 10.15 -9.82 -9.80
C ASP A 127 10.67 -10.10 -8.38
N PRO A 128 11.51 -11.13 -8.14
CA PRO A 128 12.01 -11.41 -6.82
C PRO A 128 13.19 -10.49 -6.47
N THR A 129 12.96 -9.19 -6.58
CA THR A 129 13.93 -8.12 -6.37
C THR A 129 13.44 -7.12 -5.33
N VAL A 130 14.34 -6.69 -4.46
CA VAL A 130 14.15 -5.53 -3.58
C VAL A 130 15.15 -4.43 -3.96
N TRP A 131 14.63 -3.21 -4.09
CA TRP A 131 15.42 -2.00 -4.18
C TRP A 131 15.46 -1.30 -2.83
N TYR A 132 16.63 -0.86 -2.39
CA TYR A 132 16.74 -0.14 -1.13
C TYR A 132 17.86 0.89 -1.11
N CYS A 133 17.71 1.89 -0.24
CA CYS A 133 18.79 2.78 0.16
C CYS A 133 18.65 3.15 1.63
N HIS A 134 19.76 3.48 2.27
CA HIS A 134 19.76 4.03 3.63
C HIS A 134 19.83 5.55 3.57
N VAL A 135 19.13 6.19 4.50
CA VAL A 135 19.04 7.65 4.60
C VAL A 135 19.51 8.05 5.98
N GLY A 136 20.49 8.94 6.05
CA GLY A 136 21.11 9.35 7.33
C GLY A 136 22.03 8.29 7.93
N GLY A 137 22.80 8.69 8.96
CA GLY A 137 23.84 7.86 9.59
C GLY A 137 25.03 7.50 8.68
N ASP A 138 25.97 6.70 9.18
CA ASP A 138 27.17 6.27 8.43
C ASP A 138 26.83 5.44 7.17
N ALA A 139 25.67 4.78 7.17
CA ALA A 139 25.15 3.99 6.06
C ALA A 139 24.52 4.82 4.92
N GLY A 140 24.16 6.09 5.19
CA GLY A 140 23.50 7.00 4.23
C GLY A 140 24.40 7.46 3.07
N THR A 141 25.66 7.04 3.05
CA THR A 141 26.60 7.28 1.95
C THR A 141 26.50 6.23 0.84
N ARG A 142 25.75 5.14 1.06
CA ARG A 142 25.55 4.08 0.06
C ARG A 142 24.40 4.47 -0.87
N GLY A 143 24.64 4.38 -2.18
CA GLY A 143 23.62 4.59 -3.21
C GLY A 143 22.52 3.54 -3.16
N TRP A 144 21.58 3.63 -4.11
CA TRP A 144 20.58 2.58 -4.30
C TRP A 144 21.24 1.22 -4.57
N ALA A 145 20.73 0.21 -3.89
CA ALA A 145 21.15 -1.18 -4.05
C ALA A 145 19.97 -2.02 -4.53
N ARG A 146 20.27 -2.97 -5.41
CA ARG A 146 19.35 -4.02 -5.88
C ARG A 146 19.75 -5.34 -5.21
N HIS A 147 18.75 -6.08 -4.72
CA HIS A 147 18.97 -7.41 -4.17
C HIS A 147 17.93 -8.39 -4.69
N GLU A 148 18.39 -9.44 -5.34
CA GLU A 148 17.55 -10.59 -5.70
C GLU A 148 17.38 -11.50 -4.49
N TYR A 149 16.16 -11.99 -4.28
CA TYR A 149 15.82 -12.88 -3.17
C TYR A 149 15.19 -14.18 -3.67
N ASP A 150 15.14 -15.17 -2.78
CA ASP A 150 14.36 -16.39 -2.97
C ASP A 150 13.58 -16.65 -1.69
N VAL A 151 12.26 -16.45 -1.76
CA VAL A 151 11.33 -16.72 -0.66
C VAL A 151 10.46 -17.95 -0.96
N GLY A 152 10.98 -18.86 -1.77
CA GLY A 152 10.32 -20.09 -2.19
C GLY A 152 9.45 -19.92 -3.43
N SER A 153 8.61 -20.92 -3.68
CA SER A 153 7.81 -21.00 -4.89
C SER A 153 6.57 -21.87 -4.71
N VAL A 154 5.53 -21.65 -5.51
CA VAL A 154 4.38 -22.55 -5.64
C VAL A 154 4.55 -23.45 -6.86
N THR A 155 4.34 -24.75 -6.67
CA THR A 155 4.34 -25.73 -7.76
C THR A 155 2.93 -26.03 -8.22
N PHE A 156 2.65 -25.74 -9.49
CA PHE A 156 1.40 -26.12 -10.14
C PHE A 156 1.57 -27.47 -10.84
N PRO A 157 0.68 -28.46 -10.58
CA PRO A 157 0.69 -29.72 -11.29
C PRO A 157 0.51 -29.48 -12.80
N GLY A 158 1.33 -30.14 -13.61
CA GLY A 158 1.16 -30.08 -15.05
C GLY A 158 -0.10 -30.82 -15.49
N THR A 159 -0.86 -30.25 -16.43
CA THR A 159 -2.02 -30.92 -17.05
C THR A 159 -1.63 -31.50 -18.41
N ASN A 160 -2.21 -32.64 -18.79
CA ASN A 160 -2.10 -33.24 -20.13
C ASN A 160 -0.65 -33.54 -20.56
N GLY A 161 0.16 -34.13 -19.68
CA GLY A 161 1.53 -34.55 -19.99
C GLY A 161 2.57 -33.42 -19.98
N ARG A 162 2.19 -32.20 -19.60
CA ARG A 162 3.14 -31.10 -19.36
C ARG A 162 3.84 -31.27 -18.01
N SER A 163 5.09 -30.81 -17.91
CA SER A 163 5.81 -30.76 -16.64
C SER A 163 5.14 -29.79 -15.66
N SER A 164 5.34 -30.02 -14.36
CA SER A 164 4.92 -29.09 -13.31
C SER A 164 5.57 -27.72 -13.52
N LYS A 165 4.79 -26.65 -13.38
CA LYS A 165 5.28 -25.28 -13.46
C LYS A 165 5.56 -24.77 -12.05
N GLN A 166 6.79 -24.34 -11.79
CA GLN A 166 7.17 -23.68 -10.55
C GLN A 166 7.09 -22.17 -10.75
N ILE A 167 6.36 -21.48 -9.88
CA ILE A 167 6.22 -20.02 -9.91
C ILE A 167 6.84 -19.48 -8.62
N PRO A 168 7.84 -18.59 -8.68
CA PRO A 168 8.44 -17.98 -7.50
C PRO A 168 7.39 -17.25 -6.65
N ASN A 169 7.64 -17.24 -5.35
CA ASN A 169 6.91 -16.38 -4.43
C ASN A 169 7.48 -14.97 -4.52
N PHE A 170 6.59 -13.97 -4.56
CA PHE A 170 6.97 -12.56 -4.60
C PHE A 170 6.60 -11.87 -3.29
N ILE A 171 7.50 -11.05 -2.78
CA ILE A 171 7.23 -10.20 -1.64
C ILE A 171 6.24 -9.13 -2.07
N THR A 172 5.06 -9.18 -1.48
CA THR A 172 4.03 -8.16 -1.64
C THR A 172 3.55 -7.70 -0.28
N ARG A 173 2.99 -6.49 -0.20
CA ARG A 173 2.30 -5.95 0.98
C ARG A 173 3.27 -5.79 2.15
N LEU A 174 4.45 -5.27 1.86
CA LEU A 174 5.52 -5.04 2.81
C LEU A 174 5.09 -3.96 3.80
N THR A 175 5.22 -4.21 5.10
CA THR A 175 4.87 -3.24 6.14
C THR A 175 5.99 -3.11 7.15
N ALA A 176 6.43 -1.88 7.40
CA ALA A 176 7.47 -1.61 8.37
C ALA A 176 6.91 -1.50 9.79
N VAL A 177 7.49 -2.22 10.74
CA VAL A 177 7.20 -2.09 12.18
C VAL A 177 8.52 -2.18 12.95
N GLY A 178 8.82 -1.15 13.74
CA GLY A 178 10.01 -1.15 14.60
C GLY A 178 11.33 -1.34 13.85
N GLY A 179 11.48 -0.72 12.66
CA GLY A 179 12.71 -0.81 11.85
C GLY A 179 12.80 -2.03 10.93
N LYS A 180 11.93 -3.03 11.11
CA LYS A 180 11.90 -4.24 10.27
C LYS A 180 10.70 -4.23 9.36
N PHE A 181 10.77 -4.98 8.27
CA PHE A 181 9.69 -5.12 7.33
C PHE A 181 9.07 -6.50 7.41
N TYR A 182 7.75 -6.56 7.34
CA TYR A 182 6.96 -7.77 7.46
C TYR A 182 6.15 -7.99 6.19
N PHE A 183 6.09 -9.24 5.72
CA PHE A 183 5.39 -9.62 4.50
C PHE A 183 4.79 -11.01 4.61
N PHE A 184 3.87 -11.34 3.70
CA PHE A 184 3.13 -12.60 3.75
C PHE A 184 4.00 -13.68 3.10
N GLN A 185 4.56 -14.58 3.91
CA GLN A 185 5.39 -15.68 3.42
C GLN A 185 4.52 -16.89 3.07
N SER A 186 3.68 -17.32 4.00
CA SER A 186 2.71 -18.39 3.79
C SER A 186 1.57 -18.27 4.79
N TYR A 187 0.57 -19.14 4.69
CA TYR A 187 -0.54 -19.14 5.64
C TYR A 187 -0.12 -19.43 7.10
N HIS A 188 1.06 -19.98 7.33
CA HIS A 188 1.59 -20.33 8.64
C HIS A 188 2.90 -19.61 9.00
N GLU A 189 3.36 -18.69 8.14
CA GLU A 189 4.63 -18.01 8.32
C GLU A 189 4.51 -16.54 7.97
N LEU A 190 5.06 -15.72 8.85
CA LEU A 190 5.25 -14.29 8.62
C LEU A 190 6.71 -14.08 8.19
N GLY A 191 6.91 -13.52 7.01
CA GLY A 191 8.23 -13.14 6.52
C GLY A 191 8.71 -11.87 7.21
N VAL A 192 10.01 -11.82 7.50
CA VAL A 192 10.68 -10.67 8.11
C VAL A 192 11.90 -10.32 7.27
N LEU A 193 11.96 -9.08 6.83
CA LEU A 193 13.09 -8.49 6.14
C LEU A 193 13.69 -7.39 7.03
N ASP A 194 14.96 -7.58 7.40
CA ASP A 194 15.75 -6.64 8.19
C ASP A 194 16.91 -6.10 7.36
N PHE A 195 17.46 -4.95 7.73
CA PHE A 195 18.59 -4.33 7.03
C PHE A 195 19.74 -4.11 8.01
N SER A 196 20.82 -4.89 7.87
CA SER A 196 21.97 -4.84 8.77
C SER A 196 23.29 -5.26 8.09
N PRO A 197 23.94 -4.41 7.27
CA PRO A 197 23.38 -3.28 6.52
C PRO A 197 22.64 -3.74 5.25
N GLY A 198 22.94 -4.94 4.75
CA GLY A 198 22.20 -5.53 3.64
C GLY A 198 20.91 -6.22 4.09
N PRO A 199 20.08 -6.68 3.15
CA PRO A 199 18.83 -7.38 3.44
C PRO A 199 19.10 -8.73 4.10
N VAL A 200 18.40 -9.01 5.20
CA VAL A 200 18.43 -10.27 5.94
C VAL A 200 16.99 -10.79 6.04
N PHE A 201 16.75 -11.95 5.42
CA PHE A 201 15.45 -12.61 5.43
C PHE A 201 15.37 -13.62 6.58
N SER A 202 14.25 -13.61 7.28
CA SER A 202 13.90 -14.60 8.30
C SER A 202 12.39 -14.80 8.35
N THR A 203 11.92 -15.80 9.09
CA THR A 203 10.49 -16.09 9.23
C THR A 203 10.10 -16.26 10.69
N VAL A 204 8.85 -15.95 10.99
CA VAL A 204 8.20 -16.25 12.26
C VAL A 204 7.07 -17.23 11.97
N SER A 205 7.11 -18.42 12.56
CA SER A 205 5.99 -19.36 12.50
C SER A 205 4.82 -18.83 13.32
N VAL A 206 3.66 -18.70 12.69
CA VAL A 206 2.43 -18.15 13.29
C VAL A 206 1.24 -18.99 12.80
N PRO A 207 0.34 -19.45 13.68
CA PRO A 207 -0.88 -20.12 13.25
C PRO A 207 -1.68 -19.25 12.28
N GLY A 208 -2.26 -19.86 11.25
CA GLY A 208 -3.12 -19.15 10.32
C GLY A 208 -4.41 -18.67 11.00
N ILE A 209 -5.06 -17.68 10.40
CA ILE A 209 -6.38 -17.20 10.87
C ILE A 209 -7.49 -18.14 10.43
N GLU A 210 -8.50 -18.34 11.26
CA GLU A 210 -9.67 -19.15 10.90
C GLU A 210 -10.38 -18.55 9.67
N ARG A 211 -10.65 -19.41 8.67
CA ARG A 211 -11.40 -19.04 7.47
C ARG A 211 -12.89 -19.18 7.72
N PRO A 212 -13.70 -18.16 7.41
CA PRO A 212 -15.15 -18.30 7.44
C PRO A 212 -15.62 -19.42 6.49
N PRO A 213 -16.71 -20.14 6.83
CA PRO A 213 -17.32 -21.10 5.93
C PRO A 213 -17.65 -20.47 4.56
N ARG A 214 -17.63 -21.29 3.50
CA ARG A 214 -17.94 -20.89 2.11
C ARG A 214 -16.91 -19.97 1.45
N THR A 215 -15.77 -19.70 2.10
CA THR A 215 -14.67 -18.93 1.51
C THR A 215 -13.56 -19.88 1.06
N ASN A 216 -12.94 -19.61 -0.08
CA ASN A 216 -11.83 -20.39 -0.63
C ASN A 216 -10.59 -19.54 -0.94
N ILE A 217 -10.69 -18.21 -0.86
CA ILE A 217 -9.60 -17.27 -1.05
C ILE A 217 -9.49 -16.35 0.18
N ILE A 218 -8.25 -16.13 0.61
CA ILE A 218 -7.88 -15.13 1.60
C ILE A 218 -6.98 -14.10 0.91
N VAL A 219 -7.27 -12.83 1.12
CA VAL A 219 -6.42 -11.73 0.65
C VAL A 219 -5.86 -11.02 1.89
N PRO A 220 -4.63 -11.36 2.35
CA PRO A 220 -4.04 -10.83 3.57
C PRO A 220 -3.31 -9.50 3.32
N PHE A 221 -3.47 -8.52 4.18
CA PHE A 221 -2.85 -7.21 4.06
C PHE A 221 -2.25 -6.79 5.40
N PHE A 222 -1.06 -6.18 5.41
CA PHE A 222 -0.44 -5.69 6.64
C PHE A 222 -0.52 -4.17 6.76
N ILE A 223 -0.73 -3.70 7.98
CA ILE A 223 -0.73 -2.27 8.32
C ILE A 223 0.04 -2.11 9.63
N GLU A 224 0.86 -1.06 9.70
CA GLU A 224 1.46 -0.60 10.94
C GLU A 224 0.52 0.38 11.62
N LEU A 225 0.32 0.19 12.93
CA LEU A 225 -0.44 1.12 13.74
C LEU A 225 0.18 1.22 15.14
N GLY A 226 0.80 2.36 15.44
CA GLY A 226 1.29 2.68 16.78
C GLY A 226 2.43 1.75 17.27
N GLY A 227 3.29 1.31 16.37
CA GLY A 227 4.37 0.36 16.60
C GLY A 227 3.91 -1.10 16.59
N GLU A 228 2.68 -1.38 16.16
CA GLU A 228 2.08 -2.71 16.19
C GLU A 228 1.68 -3.17 14.79
N LEU A 229 1.85 -4.47 14.52
CA LEU A 229 1.53 -5.07 13.23
C LEU A 229 0.09 -5.59 13.23
N TYR A 230 -0.71 -5.10 12.30
CA TYR A 230 -2.07 -5.56 12.03
C TYR A 230 -2.14 -6.33 10.72
N LEU A 231 -2.90 -7.42 10.72
CA LEU A 231 -3.31 -8.20 9.55
C LEU A 231 -4.79 -7.90 9.27
N ILE A 232 -5.07 -7.43 8.07
CA ILE A 232 -6.40 -7.24 7.53
C ILE A 232 -6.61 -8.34 6.49
N SER A 233 -7.69 -9.09 6.59
CA SER A 233 -7.93 -10.25 5.74
C SER A 233 -9.31 -10.18 5.13
N ALA A 234 -9.37 -9.95 3.81
CA ALA A 234 -10.61 -10.14 3.07
C ALA A 234 -10.81 -11.62 2.77
N PHE A 235 -12.05 -12.08 2.94
CA PHE A 235 -12.45 -13.46 2.68
C PHE A 235 -13.35 -13.50 1.45
N LEU A 236 -12.94 -14.27 0.45
CA LEU A 236 -13.62 -14.35 -0.83
C LEU A 236 -13.95 -15.79 -1.20
N HIS A 237 -14.96 -15.93 -2.04
CA HIS A 237 -15.29 -17.14 -2.75
C HIS A 237 -15.14 -16.90 -4.24
N TYR A 238 -14.12 -17.51 -4.84
CA TYR A 238 -13.94 -17.52 -6.29
C TYR A 238 -14.55 -18.78 -6.88
N LYS A 239 -15.34 -18.59 -7.94
CA LYS A 239 -15.84 -19.67 -8.77
C LYS A 239 -15.54 -19.35 -10.23
N VAL A 240 -14.94 -20.29 -10.93
CA VAL A 240 -14.62 -20.15 -12.36
C VAL A 240 -15.90 -19.80 -13.13
N GLY A 241 -15.86 -18.69 -13.87
CA GLY A 241 -16.99 -18.17 -14.66
C GLY A 241 -17.90 -17.17 -13.94
N ASP A 242 -17.92 -17.14 -12.61
CA ASP A 242 -18.82 -16.28 -11.81
C ASP A 242 -18.08 -15.13 -11.09
N GLY A 243 -16.76 -15.07 -11.20
CA GLY A 243 -15.92 -14.05 -10.55
C GLY A 243 -15.70 -14.31 -9.05
N SER A 244 -15.15 -13.30 -8.37
CA SER A 244 -14.86 -13.34 -6.92
C SER A 244 -15.99 -12.69 -6.13
N ARG A 245 -16.64 -13.45 -5.25
CA ARG A 245 -17.61 -12.93 -4.29
C ARG A 245 -16.91 -12.60 -2.96
N VAL A 246 -17.05 -11.37 -2.50
CA VAL A 246 -16.57 -10.94 -1.19
C VAL A 246 -17.57 -11.34 -0.11
N HIS A 247 -17.11 -12.03 0.91
CA HIS A 247 -17.91 -12.38 2.09
C HIS A 247 -17.75 -11.33 3.18
N GLY A 248 -16.52 -10.99 3.54
CA GLY A 248 -16.26 -9.98 4.56
C GLY A 248 -14.79 -9.74 4.78
N CYS A 249 -14.48 -9.03 5.86
CA CYS A 249 -13.12 -8.70 6.25
C CYS A 249 -12.91 -8.96 7.74
N GLY A 250 -11.73 -9.46 8.12
CA GLY A 250 -11.32 -9.62 9.50
C GLY A 250 -10.05 -8.82 9.80
N VAL A 251 -10.01 -8.18 10.96
CA VAL A 251 -8.83 -7.45 11.45
C VAL A 251 -8.21 -8.21 12.61
N TYR A 252 -6.89 -8.35 12.59
CA TYR A 252 -6.13 -9.08 13.57
C TYR A 252 -4.87 -8.31 13.95
N LYS A 253 -4.44 -8.41 15.20
CA LYS A 253 -3.20 -7.85 15.71
C LYS A 253 -2.21 -8.96 16.02
N MET A 254 -0.95 -8.77 15.63
CA MET A 254 0.12 -9.73 15.92
C MET A 254 0.52 -9.66 17.40
N ASP A 255 0.46 -10.79 18.10
CA ASP A 255 1.09 -10.98 19.42
C ASP A 255 2.44 -11.67 19.20
N PHE A 256 3.52 -10.90 19.08
CA PHE A 256 4.87 -11.44 18.84
C PHE A 256 5.36 -12.33 19.99
N ALA A 257 4.98 -12.04 21.23
CA ALA A 257 5.38 -12.83 22.39
C ALA A 257 4.76 -14.24 22.35
N ARG A 258 3.49 -14.35 21.95
CA ARG A 258 2.78 -15.63 21.82
C ARG A 258 2.77 -16.20 20.40
N LYS A 259 3.36 -15.50 19.43
CA LYS A 259 3.39 -15.83 18.01
C LYS A 259 2.01 -16.21 17.45
N ARG A 260 1.02 -15.33 17.62
CA ARG A 260 -0.36 -15.57 17.15
C ARG A 260 -1.08 -14.29 16.72
N TRP A 261 -2.04 -14.44 15.83
CA TRP A 261 -3.00 -13.40 15.47
C TRP A 261 -4.12 -13.31 16.50
N ARG A 262 -4.39 -12.11 17.01
CA ARG A 262 -5.54 -11.82 17.90
C ARG A 262 -6.57 -11.00 17.13
N LYS A 263 -7.79 -11.51 17.03
CA LYS A 263 -8.88 -10.77 16.36
C LYS A 263 -9.14 -9.45 17.08
N VAL A 264 -9.34 -8.40 16.30
CA VAL A 264 -9.66 -7.05 16.75
C VAL A 264 -11.02 -6.66 16.18
N HIS A 265 -11.84 -6.07 17.04
CA HIS A 265 -13.20 -5.64 16.71
C HIS A 265 -13.30 -4.11 16.67
N ASP A 266 -12.41 -3.44 17.40
CA ASP A 266 -12.40 -1.99 17.52
C ASP A 266 -10.97 -1.45 17.35
N ILE A 267 -10.79 -0.56 16.37
CA ILE A 267 -9.55 0.20 16.13
C ILE A 267 -9.67 1.68 16.53
N GLY A 268 -10.82 2.08 17.12
CA GLY A 268 -11.12 3.43 17.57
C GLY A 268 -11.49 4.37 16.42
N ASP A 269 -11.10 5.64 16.55
CA ASP A 269 -11.30 6.69 15.54
C ASP A 269 -10.37 6.57 14.33
N ARG A 270 -10.21 5.35 13.81
CA ARG A 270 -9.30 5.06 12.70
C ARG A 270 -10.01 4.40 11.55
N ALA A 271 -9.52 4.71 10.36
CA ALA A 271 -9.87 4.03 9.13
C ALA A 271 -8.62 3.39 8.53
N PHE A 272 -8.72 2.11 8.18
CA PHE A 272 -7.67 1.40 7.44
C PHE A 272 -7.93 1.53 5.95
N LEU A 273 -6.92 1.92 5.19
CA LEU A 273 -6.99 2.26 3.77
C LEU A 273 -6.06 1.33 2.98
N MET A 274 -6.59 0.59 2.01
CA MET A 274 -5.84 -0.35 1.16
C MET A 274 -6.20 -0.18 -0.32
N CYS A 275 -5.27 -0.57 -1.18
CA CYS A 275 -5.46 -0.56 -2.63
C CYS A 275 -4.59 -1.64 -3.33
N PRO A 276 -4.79 -1.90 -4.63
CA PRO A 276 -4.23 -3.06 -5.33
C PRO A 276 -2.70 -3.10 -5.39
N GLN A 277 -2.02 -1.95 -5.33
CA GLN A 277 -0.56 -1.84 -5.39
C GLN A 277 0.16 -2.19 -4.09
N TYR A 278 -0.43 -3.09 -3.30
CA TYR A 278 0.18 -3.58 -2.07
C TYR A 278 0.54 -2.48 -1.08
N PHE A 279 -0.20 -1.37 -1.14
CA PHE A 279 -0.18 -0.27 -0.19
C PHE A 279 -1.29 -0.44 0.86
N GLY A 280 -0.92 -0.28 2.12
CA GLY A 280 -1.88 -0.16 3.21
C GLY A 280 -1.37 0.80 4.26
N GLY A 281 -2.29 1.61 4.76
CA GLY A 281 -2.02 2.52 5.85
C GLY A 281 -3.32 2.92 6.54
N TRP A 282 -3.25 3.96 7.37
CA TRP A 282 -4.37 4.38 8.17
C TRP A 282 -4.40 5.89 8.34
N CYS A 283 -5.54 6.40 8.79
CA CYS A 283 -5.73 7.82 9.13
C CYS A 283 -6.71 7.96 10.31
N SER A 284 -6.74 9.13 10.94
CA SER A 284 -7.86 9.55 11.78
C SER A 284 -9.13 9.61 10.95
N ALA A 285 -10.14 8.83 11.34
CA ALA A 285 -11.36 8.72 10.56
C ALA A 285 -12.17 10.02 10.63
N THR A 286 -12.50 10.49 11.83
CA THR A 286 -13.32 11.71 11.99
C THR A 286 -12.65 12.95 11.40
N ALA A 287 -11.34 13.12 11.57
CA ALA A 287 -10.62 14.27 11.00
C ALA A 287 -10.61 14.24 9.46
N SER A 288 -10.65 13.05 8.88
CA SER A 288 -10.71 12.81 7.43
C SER A 288 -12.13 12.76 6.88
N GLY A 289 -13.16 12.99 7.72
CA GLY A 289 -14.56 12.80 7.34
C GLY A 289 -14.92 11.35 7.00
N LEU A 290 -14.13 10.36 7.41
CA LEU A 290 -14.40 8.94 7.22
C LEU A 290 -15.17 8.36 8.41
N ARG A 291 -15.74 7.17 8.20
CA ARG A 291 -16.40 6.41 9.27
C ARG A 291 -15.32 5.73 10.12
N PRO A 292 -15.34 5.92 11.46
CA PRO A 292 -14.40 5.24 12.36
C PRO A 292 -14.63 3.73 12.35
N ASN A 293 -13.62 3.00 12.81
CA ASN A 293 -13.62 1.55 12.93
C ASN A 293 -13.96 0.81 11.61
N CYS A 294 -13.45 1.32 10.49
CA CYS A 294 -13.74 0.79 9.16
C CYS A 294 -12.49 0.49 8.35
N VAL A 295 -12.68 -0.43 7.40
CA VAL A 295 -11.70 -0.86 6.40
C VAL A 295 -12.21 -0.39 5.04
N TYR A 296 -11.42 0.42 4.36
CA TYR A 296 -11.66 0.95 3.02
C TYR A 296 -10.70 0.27 2.04
N TRP A 297 -11.25 -0.53 1.14
CA TRP A 297 -10.47 -1.37 0.23
C TRP A 297 -10.82 -1.06 -1.22
N MET A 298 -9.92 -0.36 -1.91
CA MET A 298 -10.06 -0.07 -3.33
C MET A 298 -9.58 -1.27 -4.16
N GLY A 299 -10.38 -1.69 -5.15
CA GLY A 299 -10.00 -2.69 -6.14
C GLY A 299 -9.67 -4.08 -5.61
N LEU A 300 -10.33 -4.50 -4.54
CA LEU A 300 -10.13 -5.81 -3.91
C LEU A 300 -10.32 -7.01 -4.87
N CYS A 301 -11.19 -6.87 -5.87
CA CYS A 301 -11.54 -7.93 -6.82
C CYS A 301 -11.00 -7.65 -8.23
N ASP A 302 -9.87 -6.94 -8.34
CA ASP A 302 -9.32 -6.46 -9.61
C ASP A 302 -10.31 -5.58 -10.40
N ASP A 303 -11.15 -4.86 -9.66
CA ASP A 303 -12.13 -3.89 -10.17
C ASP A 303 -11.78 -2.46 -9.74
N ASN A 304 -12.55 -1.48 -10.22
CA ASN A 304 -12.39 -0.07 -9.84
C ASN A 304 -13.34 0.34 -8.70
N LEU A 305 -13.73 -0.61 -7.83
CA LEU A 305 -14.73 -0.37 -6.80
C LEU A 305 -14.10 -0.27 -5.41
N LEU A 306 -14.60 0.69 -4.63
CA LEU A 306 -14.26 0.88 -3.23
C LEU A 306 -15.23 0.07 -2.36
N ARG A 307 -14.67 -0.80 -1.52
CA ARG A 307 -15.44 -1.58 -0.55
C ARG A 307 -15.18 -1.09 0.87
N ILE A 308 -16.24 -0.89 1.64
CA ILE A 308 -16.15 -0.41 3.01
C ILE A 308 -16.72 -1.48 3.95
N PHE A 309 -15.87 -1.98 4.85
CA PHE A 309 -16.24 -2.97 5.86
C PHE A 309 -16.25 -2.32 7.24
N ASP A 310 -17.34 -2.50 7.97
CA ASP A 310 -17.37 -2.25 9.41
C ASP A 310 -16.70 -3.43 10.13
N ILE A 311 -15.69 -3.15 10.96
CA ILE A 311 -14.94 -4.18 11.68
C ILE A 311 -15.81 -4.83 12.77
N ASN A 312 -16.77 -4.10 13.31
CA ASN A 312 -17.76 -4.60 14.28
C ASN A 312 -19.02 -5.17 13.61
N GLY A 313 -19.17 -4.98 12.30
CA GLY A 313 -20.35 -5.39 11.56
C GLY A 313 -20.53 -6.90 11.47
N ASN A 314 -21.75 -7.32 11.16
CA ASN A 314 -22.01 -8.72 10.80
C ASN A 314 -21.24 -9.01 9.50
N GLY A 315 -20.32 -9.98 9.54
CA GLY A 315 -19.28 -10.20 8.54
C GLY A 315 -19.72 -10.62 7.13
N ASP A 316 -21.00 -10.42 6.76
CA ASP A 316 -21.57 -10.66 5.43
C ASP A 316 -22.01 -9.36 4.73
N THR A 317 -21.95 -8.19 5.39
CA THR A 317 -22.37 -6.91 4.81
C THR A 317 -21.18 -5.97 4.65
N HIS A 318 -21.00 -5.46 3.44
CA HIS A 318 -20.05 -4.39 3.11
C HIS A 318 -20.70 -3.45 2.11
N GLU A 319 -20.30 -2.19 2.14
CA GLU A 319 -20.75 -1.21 1.16
C GLU A 319 -19.83 -1.23 -0.06
N VAL A 320 -20.40 -0.93 -1.22
CA VAL A 320 -19.68 -0.85 -2.49
C VAL A 320 -19.98 0.50 -3.12
N HIS A 321 -18.91 1.25 -3.41
CA HIS A 321 -18.98 2.57 -4.03
C HIS A 321 -18.09 2.59 -5.27
N ASP A 322 -18.49 3.37 -6.28
CA ASP A 322 -17.68 3.62 -7.46
C ASP A 322 -17.17 5.07 -7.43
N PRO A 323 -16.01 5.32 -6.77
CA PRO A 323 -15.44 6.66 -6.69
C PRO A 323 -14.91 7.15 -8.05
N CYS A 324 -14.71 6.24 -9.01
CA CYS A 324 -14.11 6.54 -10.32
C CYS A 324 -15.15 6.66 -11.44
N LYS A 325 -16.45 6.57 -11.15
CA LYS A 325 -17.54 6.56 -12.15
C LYS A 325 -17.49 7.73 -13.15
N ASP A 326 -17.03 8.89 -12.69
CA ASP A 326 -16.97 10.13 -13.47
C ASP A 326 -15.59 10.37 -14.10
N ILE A 327 -14.63 9.45 -13.89
CA ILE A 327 -13.32 9.49 -14.53
C ILE A 327 -13.45 8.89 -15.94
N THR A 328 -13.24 9.72 -16.95
CA THR A 328 -13.24 9.29 -18.35
C THR A 328 -11.94 8.53 -18.66
N GLY A 329 -12.04 7.37 -19.32
CA GLY A 329 -10.88 6.60 -19.79
C GLY A 329 -10.56 5.37 -18.97
N SER A 330 -9.52 4.63 -19.39
CA SER A 330 -9.11 3.43 -18.67
C SER A 330 -8.38 3.83 -17.39
N ASN A 331 -8.90 3.40 -16.23
CA ASN A 331 -8.16 3.51 -14.98
C ASN A 331 -6.92 2.63 -15.08
N ARG A 332 -5.75 3.23 -14.91
CA ARG A 332 -4.46 2.54 -14.92
C ARG A 332 -4.04 2.16 -13.51
N ASN A 333 -4.39 2.99 -12.52
CA ASN A 333 -3.98 2.80 -11.14
C ASN A 333 -4.80 3.68 -10.17
N ALA A 334 -5.08 3.17 -8.96
CA ALA A 334 -5.66 3.94 -7.87
C ALA A 334 -4.93 3.64 -6.54
N VAL A 335 -4.34 4.66 -5.93
CA VAL A 335 -3.51 4.53 -4.72
C VAL A 335 -3.86 5.59 -3.68
N TRP A 336 -3.91 5.20 -2.42
CA TRP A 336 -4.09 6.16 -1.33
C TRP A 336 -2.83 7.01 -1.11
N MET A 337 -3.01 8.32 -1.03
CA MET A 337 -2.04 9.25 -0.46
C MET A 337 -2.50 9.63 0.94
N LEU A 338 -1.59 9.53 1.92
CA LEU A 338 -1.88 9.74 3.34
C LEU A 338 -1.23 11.02 3.86
N SER A 339 -1.74 11.51 4.98
CA SER A 339 -1.08 12.55 5.77
C SER A 339 0.13 11.99 6.52
N THR A 340 1.14 12.83 6.74
CA THR A 340 2.32 12.54 7.57
C THR A 340 2.07 12.66 9.08
N GLU A 341 0.94 13.26 9.47
CA GLU A 341 0.44 13.34 10.84
C GLU A 341 -0.96 12.70 10.89
N PRO A 342 -1.14 11.60 11.63
CA PRO A 342 -2.42 10.92 11.68
C PRO A 342 -3.52 11.67 12.43
#